data_AF-A0A0Q1CRK2-F1
#
_entry.id   AF-A0A0Q1CRK2-F1
#
_cell.length_a   1.000
_cell.length_b   1.000
_cell.length_c   1.000
_cell.angle_alpha   90.00
_cell.angle_beta   90.00
_cell.angle_gamma   90.00
#
_symmetry.space_group_name_H-M   'P 1'
#
loop_
_entity.id
_entity.type
_entity.pdbx_description
1 polymer ?
#
loop_
_entity_poly.entity_id
_entity_poly.type
_entity_poly.pdbx_seq_one_letter_code
_entity_poly.pdbx_strand_id
1 'polypeptide(L)'
;MGIFQRLFGKKAKQKQDVVTPVNKNNLGNTDDTKFSSEDHNSTGVYSAPISVTVEYGFPSSTHPNGKAEPSSNGHYNYQKATLTPDDYVVLDFETTGLNAEKDAIIQIGAIRFRNHEPTEHFISFVNPRRSIPSKITDITGITDEDVKDAPTIEEIFPDFIQFLKDDVLIAHNAPFDMKFLLSNARRLGIEKPNNPVIDTLTLARKYIPETPNHQLETLKQWLQLEVSSHHALDDCLTCAAVYRTCQKRREEKFRLSDDEKRAYDIVLRILSDHNRDTSLVRYSRTSTYLDIQAFYSFARIKLTGKKKYLLSKRLEQEIIELCPGVVCEPASKNESGQTRILIRTPDDLLPLSPLIVKDFDKALKSLEDYRKYVGKAEKVIEDYLSL
;
A
#
# COMPACT_ATOMS: atom_id res chain seq x y z
N MET A 1 30.95 14.73 27.44
CA MET A 1 32.40 14.95 27.24
C MET A 1 33.05 13.57 27.24
N GLY A 2 33.65 13.17 26.11
CA GLY A 2 34.41 11.93 26.00
C GLY A 2 33.80 10.89 25.05
N ILE A 3 34.52 10.66 23.94
CA ILE A 3 34.49 9.51 23.03
C ILE A 3 33.48 9.57 21.87
N PHE A 4 33.76 10.42 20.89
CA PHE A 4 33.63 10.09 19.46
C PHE A 4 34.64 10.94 18.68
N GLN A 5 35.90 10.52 18.72
CA GLN A 5 36.93 11.05 17.84
C GLN A 5 37.84 9.88 17.47
N ARG A 6 37.70 9.42 16.22
CA ARG A 6 38.67 8.70 15.38
C ARG A 6 37.88 7.91 14.34
N LEU A 7 37.81 8.41 13.11
CA LEU A 7 37.68 7.58 11.91
C LEU A 7 37.92 8.34 10.58
N PHE A 8 38.66 9.46 10.58
CA PHE A 8 39.07 10.11 9.34
C PHE A 8 40.59 10.14 9.21
N GLY A 9 41.11 9.09 8.57
CA GLY A 9 42.49 8.99 8.11
C GLY A 9 42.55 8.94 6.59
N LYS A 10 42.99 10.07 6.00
CA LYS A 10 43.59 10.28 4.67
C LYS A 10 42.73 10.10 3.40
N LYS A 11 42.70 11.22 2.64
CA LYS A 11 42.25 11.36 1.25
C LYS A 11 42.79 10.26 0.32
N ALA A 12 41.88 9.60 -0.39
CA ALA A 12 42.15 8.93 -1.67
C ALA A 12 40.89 9.03 -2.55
N LYS A 13 41.08 9.23 -3.86
CA LYS A 13 40.03 9.47 -4.88
C LYS A 13 38.87 8.47 -4.79
N GLN A 14 37.64 8.99 -4.70
CA GLN A 14 36.39 8.21 -4.78
C GLN A 14 36.20 7.65 -6.19
N LYS A 15 36.04 6.33 -6.31
CA LYS A 15 35.32 5.69 -7.41
C LYS A 15 33.82 5.73 -7.05
N GLN A 16 32.97 6.03 -8.02
CA GLN A 16 31.51 6.07 -7.85
C GLN A 16 30.96 4.65 -7.63
N ASP A 17 30.17 4.49 -6.57
CA ASP A 17 29.58 3.21 -6.14
C ASP A 17 28.25 2.99 -6.88
N VAL A 18 28.28 2.23 -7.98
CA VAL A 18 27.09 2.05 -8.86
C VAL A 18 26.09 1.04 -8.28
N VAL A 19 26.56 0.02 -7.55
CA VAL A 19 25.74 -0.94 -6.80
C VAL A 19 26.57 -1.47 -5.64
N THR A 20 26.20 -1.19 -4.39
CA THR A 20 26.84 -1.85 -3.23
C THR A 20 25.81 -2.45 -2.27
N PRO A 21 26.09 -3.63 -1.68
CA PRO A 21 25.27 -4.19 -0.62
C PRO A 21 25.28 -3.28 0.62
N VAL A 22 24.13 -3.06 1.24
CA VAL A 22 24.06 -2.30 2.49
C VAL A 22 24.67 -3.13 3.63
N ASN A 23 25.67 -2.57 4.33
CA ASN A 23 26.37 -3.26 5.41
C ASN A 23 25.57 -3.18 6.73
N LYS A 24 25.17 -4.34 7.28
CA LYS A 24 24.21 -4.47 8.41
C LYS A 24 24.70 -4.04 9.80
N ASN A 25 25.88 -3.41 9.94
CA ASN A 25 26.52 -3.21 11.26
C ASN A 25 26.43 -1.78 11.84
N ASN A 26 25.49 -0.94 11.41
CA ASN A 26 25.34 0.44 11.93
C ASN A 26 23.88 0.85 12.21
N LEU A 27 23.07 -0.05 12.77
CA LEU A 27 21.77 0.30 13.35
C LEU A 27 21.70 -0.31 14.75
N GLY A 28 21.53 0.56 15.75
CA GLY A 28 21.58 0.21 17.17
C GLY A 28 20.50 -0.79 17.57
N ASN A 29 20.93 -1.83 18.27
CA ASN A 29 20.10 -2.84 18.93
C ASN A 29 19.23 -2.17 20.00
N THR A 30 17.91 -2.31 19.91
CA THR A 30 17.01 -2.16 21.06
C THR A 30 16.05 -3.34 21.09
N ASP A 31 16.47 -4.42 21.73
CA ASP A 31 15.57 -5.45 22.24
C ASP A 31 16.20 -6.01 23.54
N ASP A 32 15.61 -5.62 24.66
CA ASP A 32 15.79 -6.30 25.95
C ASP A 32 14.51 -6.11 26.77
N THR A 33 13.66 -7.13 26.79
CA THR A 33 12.93 -7.53 28.00
C THR A 33 12.48 -8.99 27.86
N LYS A 34 13.18 -9.86 28.59
CA LYS A 34 12.86 -11.28 28.82
C LYS A 34 11.51 -11.44 29.51
N PHE A 35 10.72 -12.43 29.08
CA PHE A 35 9.92 -13.25 29.99
C PHE A 35 9.93 -14.72 29.54
N SER A 36 9.90 -15.58 30.55
CA SER A 36 10.31 -16.98 30.61
C SER A 36 9.45 -18.00 29.86
N SER A 37 10.12 -19.10 29.52
CA SER A 37 9.64 -20.38 29.00
C SER A 37 8.70 -21.15 29.93
N GLU A 38 7.69 -21.84 29.37
CA GLU A 38 7.39 -23.24 29.66
C GLU A 38 6.47 -23.86 28.59
N ASP A 39 6.66 -25.16 28.35
CA ASP A 39 6.23 -25.99 27.23
C ASP A 39 4.72 -26.22 27.07
N HIS A 40 4.24 -26.38 25.83
CA HIS A 40 3.49 -27.58 25.42
C HIS A 40 3.37 -27.75 23.90
N ASN A 41 3.55 -29.00 23.49
CA ASN A 41 3.53 -29.58 22.16
C ASN A 41 2.08 -29.72 21.63
N SER A 42 1.73 -29.14 20.48
CA SER A 42 0.68 -29.68 19.60
C SER A 42 0.71 -29.07 18.19
N THR A 43 0.64 -29.96 17.21
CA THR A 43 0.52 -29.74 15.76
C THR A 43 -0.73 -28.97 15.36
N GLY A 44 -0.58 -27.95 14.51
CA GLY A 44 -1.70 -27.29 13.83
C GLY A 44 -1.20 -26.16 12.92
N VAL A 45 -1.14 -26.42 11.62
CA VAL A 45 -0.90 -25.40 10.59
C VAL A 45 -2.17 -24.54 10.49
N TYR A 46 -2.15 -23.36 11.10
CA TYR A 46 -3.11 -22.30 10.80
C TYR A 46 -2.35 -21.16 10.15
N SER A 47 -2.44 -21.07 8.82
CA SER A 47 -2.07 -19.87 8.07
C SER A 47 -3.08 -18.78 8.42
N ALA A 48 -2.66 -17.76 9.16
CA ALA A 48 -3.48 -16.57 9.37
C ALA A 48 -3.77 -15.90 8.01
N PRO A 49 -5.03 -15.55 7.71
CA PRO A 49 -5.36 -14.91 6.45
C PRO A 49 -4.84 -13.48 6.38
N ILE A 50 -4.40 -13.12 5.19
CA ILE A 50 -3.92 -11.81 4.78
C ILE A 50 -5.06 -10.78 4.95
N SER A 51 -4.72 -9.61 5.51
CA SER A 51 -5.66 -8.48 5.69
C SER A 51 -5.56 -7.52 4.51
N VAL A 52 -6.53 -7.53 3.59
CA VAL A 52 -6.60 -6.51 2.54
C VAL A 52 -7.92 -5.74 2.57
N THR A 53 -7.81 -4.46 2.90
CA THR A 53 -8.88 -3.47 2.68
C THR A 53 -8.67 -2.80 1.34
N VAL A 54 -9.61 -3.01 0.42
CA VAL A 54 -9.76 -2.27 -0.84
C VAL A 54 -10.84 -1.21 -0.68
N GLU A 55 -10.48 0.05 -0.88
CA GLU A 55 -11.45 1.11 -1.15
C GLU A 55 -11.53 1.32 -2.67
N TYR A 56 -12.52 0.70 -3.33
CA TYR A 56 -12.97 1.16 -4.65
C TYR A 56 -14.43 1.61 -4.56
N GLY A 57 -14.65 2.91 -4.73
CA GLY A 57 -15.94 3.41 -5.20
C GLY A 57 -16.13 2.93 -6.64
N PHE A 58 -17.14 2.10 -6.89
CA PHE A 58 -17.59 1.81 -8.24
C PHE A 58 -18.19 3.09 -8.87
N PRO A 59 -17.84 3.45 -10.11
CA PRO A 59 -18.53 4.54 -10.80
C PRO A 59 -19.96 4.10 -11.15
N SER A 60 -20.92 4.99 -10.88
CA SER A 60 -22.30 4.84 -11.33
C SER A 60 -22.36 4.87 -12.86
N SER A 61 -23.17 3.98 -13.42
CA SER A 61 -23.49 3.89 -14.84
C SER A 61 -24.05 5.19 -15.45
N THR A 62 -23.41 5.71 -16.50
CA THR A 62 -24.06 6.43 -17.60
C THR A 62 -23.35 6.14 -18.93
N HIS A 63 -24.15 6.01 -19.97
CA HIS A 63 -23.82 5.55 -21.33
C HIS A 63 -22.93 6.50 -22.16
N PRO A 64 -22.33 6.00 -23.27
CA PRO A 64 -21.33 6.73 -24.05
C PRO A 64 -21.98 7.62 -25.11
N ASN A 65 -21.51 8.86 -25.25
CA ASN A 65 -21.47 9.57 -26.52
C ASN A 65 -20.64 10.85 -26.41
N GLY A 66 -19.76 11.11 -27.39
CA GLY A 66 -19.23 12.46 -27.62
C GLY A 66 -17.72 12.53 -27.91
N LYS A 67 -17.39 12.36 -29.20
CA LYS A 67 -16.27 12.91 -29.99
C LYS A 67 -15.03 13.48 -29.25
N ALA A 68 -13.89 12.94 -29.66
CA ALA A 68 -12.55 13.40 -29.34
C ALA A 68 -12.27 14.83 -29.83
N GLU A 69 -11.73 15.65 -28.94
CA GLU A 69 -10.88 16.79 -29.27
C GLU A 69 -9.49 16.59 -28.61
N PRO A 70 -8.39 16.91 -29.28
CA PRO A 70 -7.04 16.63 -28.77
C PRO A 70 -6.59 17.76 -27.83
N SER A 71 -6.40 17.45 -26.55
CA SER A 71 -5.73 18.36 -25.61
C SER A 71 -4.25 18.00 -25.47
N SER A 72 -3.42 19.04 -25.52
CA SER A 72 -1.96 19.02 -25.56
C SER A 72 -1.34 18.79 -24.17
N ASN A 73 -1.39 17.56 -23.64
CA ASN A 73 -0.57 17.12 -22.51
C ASN A 73 -0.23 15.63 -22.66
N GLY A 74 1.03 15.32 -23.00
CA GLY A 74 1.49 13.93 -23.09
C GLY A 74 1.38 13.22 -21.74
N HIS A 75 0.41 12.31 -21.61
CA HIS A 75 0.10 11.61 -20.37
C HIS A 75 1.21 10.62 -19.98
N TYR A 76 2.03 10.97 -18.99
CA TYR A 76 2.90 10.04 -18.27
C TYR A 76 2.05 9.08 -17.40
N ASN A 77 1.35 8.16 -18.04
CA ASN A 77 0.50 7.19 -17.36
C ASN A 77 1.35 6.04 -16.81
N TYR A 78 1.29 5.82 -15.50
CA TYR A 78 1.86 4.65 -14.83
C TYR A 78 0.78 3.95 -13.99
N GLN A 79 0.99 2.67 -13.71
CA GLN A 79 0.06 1.88 -12.91
C GLN A 79 0.23 2.24 -11.43
N LYS A 80 -0.87 2.54 -10.73
CA LYS A 80 -0.87 2.65 -9.27
C LYS A 80 -0.90 1.25 -8.66
N ALA A 81 -0.12 1.01 -7.62
CA ALA A 81 -0.18 -0.25 -6.88
C ALA A 81 -1.53 -0.38 -6.16
N THR A 82 -2.05 -1.61 -6.12
CA THR A 82 -3.28 -1.99 -5.42
C THR A 82 -3.00 -2.63 -4.06
N LEU A 83 -1.77 -3.11 -3.85
CA LEU A 83 -1.29 -3.77 -2.64
C LEU A 83 -0.23 -2.91 -1.94
N THR A 84 0.03 -3.23 -0.67
CA THR A 84 1.15 -2.70 0.12
C THR A 84 2.19 -3.80 0.32
N PRO A 85 3.20 -3.91 -0.56
CA PRO A 85 4.19 -4.97 -0.49
C PRO A 85 5.30 -4.69 0.53
N ASP A 86 5.94 -5.75 1.00
CA ASP A 86 7.11 -5.65 1.88
C ASP A 86 8.43 -5.60 1.09
N ASP A 87 8.37 -5.98 -0.19
CA ASP A 87 9.46 -5.93 -1.18
C ASP A 87 9.17 -4.81 -2.19
N TYR A 88 10.10 -3.86 -2.31
CA TYR A 88 9.93 -2.68 -3.15
C TYR A 88 11.26 -1.98 -3.44
N VAL A 89 11.24 -1.04 -4.38
CA VAL A 89 12.32 -0.06 -4.59
C VAL A 89 11.79 1.33 -4.26
N VAL A 90 12.47 2.04 -3.38
CA VAL A 90 12.25 3.48 -3.21
C VAL A 90 13.13 4.20 -4.22
N LEU A 91 12.61 5.23 -4.87
CA LEU A 91 13.36 6.08 -5.80
C LEU A 91 13.10 7.56 -5.53
N ASP A 92 14.10 8.37 -5.88
CA ASP A 92 14.09 9.82 -5.81
C ASP A 92 15.03 10.39 -6.88
N PHE A 93 14.61 11.47 -7.56
CA PHE A 93 15.45 12.17 -8.53
C PHE A 93 15.66 13.63 -8.16
N GLU A 94 16.91 14.07 -8.28
CA GLU A 94 17.23 15.49 -8.37
C GLU A 94 17.37 15.91 -9.83
N THR A 95 16.89 17.12 -10.15
CA THR A 95 16.75 17.56 -11.55
C THR A 95 17.05 19.04 -11.72
N THR A 96 17.40 19.47 -12.94
CA THR A 96 17.65 20.88 -13.27
C THR A 96 16.37 21.75 -13.31
N GLY A 97 15.19 21.19 -13.02
CA GLY A 97 13.92 21.88 -13.10
C GLY A 97 12.72 20.92 -13.11
N LEU A 98 11.50 21.43 -13.31
CA LEU A 98 10.28 20.64 -13.09
C LEU A 98 9.71 19.98 -14.36
N ASN A 99 10.26 20.26 -15.54
CA ASN A 99 9.72 19.81 -16.82
C ASN A 99 10.55 18.66 -17.40
N ALA A 100 10.06 17.43 -17.32
CA ALA A 100 10.75 16.25 -17.85
C ALA A 100 11.00 16.27 -19.37
N GLU A 101 10.36 17.18 -20.12
CA GLU A 101 10.63 17.42 -21.54
C GLU A 101 11.72 18.47 -21.80
N LYS A 102 12.13 19.24 -20.80
CA LYS A 102 13.12 20.33 -20.98
C LYS A 102 14.31 20.20 -20.04
N ASP A 103 14.06 19.76 -18.82
CA ASP A 103 15.02 19.61 -17.75
C ASP A 103 15.66 18.21 -17.76
N ALA A 104 16.76 18.08 -17.02
CA ALA A 104 17.57 16.87 -16.94
C ALA A 104 17.68 16.35 -15.51
N ILE A 105 17.83 15.05 -15.35
CA ILE A 105 18.20 14.42 -14.07
C ILE A 105 19.67 14.75 -13.79
N ILE A 106 19.98 15.11 -12.55
CA ILE A 106 21.33 15.41 -12.03
C ILE A 106 21.76 14.49 -10.89
N GLN A 107 20.82 13.79 -10.26
CA GLN A 107 21.10 12.70 -9.34
C GLN A 107 19.99 11.65 -9.40
N ILE A 108 20.38 10.39 -9.28
CA ILE A 108 19.50 9.26 -9.10
C ILE A 108 19.75 8.69 -7.71
N GLY A 109 18.69 8.62 -6.90
CA GLY A 109 18.67 7.81 -5.70
C GLY A 109 17.67 6.67 -5.81
N ALA A 110 18.10 5.46 -5.49
CA ALA A 110 17.18 4.37 -5.26
C ALA A 110 17.73 3.35 -4.24
N ILE A 111 16.83 2.76 -3.46
CA ILE A 111 17.13 1.71 -2.49
C ILE A 111 16.15 0.57 -2.67
N ARG A 112 16.66 -0.64 -2.86
CA ARG A 112 15.87 -1.87 -2.86
C ARG A 112 15.68 -2.35 -1.43
N PHE A 113 14.44 -2.69 -1.11
CA PHE A 113 14.05 -3.31 0.14
C PHE A 113 13.53 -4.73 -0.10
N ARG A 114 13.89 -5.63 0.80
CA ARG A 114 13.31 -6.96 0.92
C ARG A 114 12.86 -7.20 2.34
N ASN A 115 11.59 -7.55 2.54
CA ASN A 115 10.95 -7.63 3.85
C ASN A 115 11.19 -6.36 4.67
N HIS A 116 11.04 -5.19 4.05
CA HIS A 116 11.35 -3.86 4.62
C HIS A 116 12.80 -3.59 5.03
N GLU A 117 13.74 -4.49 4.74
CA GLU A 117 15.16 -4.30 5.03
C GLU A 117 15.89 -3.84 3.76
N PRO A 118 16.72 -2.78 3.81
CA PRO A 118 17.47 -2.33 2.64
C PRO A 118 18.54 -3.37 2.26
N THR A 119 18.53 -3.80 1.00
CA THR A 119 19.47 -4.84 0.51
C THR A 119 20.51 -4.28 -0.45
N GLU A 120 20.11 -3.36 -1.32
CA GLU A 120 20.93 -2.78 -2.38
C GLU A 120 20.54 -1.32 -2.59
N HIS A 121 21.46 -0.51 -3.10
CA HIS A 121 21.14 0.85 -3.53
C HIS A 121 21.80 1.18 -4.87
N PHE A 122 21.21 2.14 -5.57
CA PHE A 122 21.72 2.75 -6.79
C PHE A 122 21.79 4.26 -6.57
N ILE A 123 23.00 4.80 -6.46
CA ILE A 123 23.23 6.22 -6.21
C ILE A 123 24.21 6.72 -7.26
N SER A 124 23.80 7.72 -8.05
CA SER A 124 24.68 8.32 -9.05
C SER A 124 24.34 9.78 -9.26
N PHE A 125 25.38 10.63 -9.28
CA PHE A 125 25.27 11.91 -9.99
C PHE A 125 25.12 11.66 -11.49
N VAL A 126 24.51 12.60 -12.20
CA VAL A 126 24.29 12.53 -13.63
C VAL A 126 24.72 13.84 -14.26
N ASN A 127 25.61 13.78 -15.25
CA ASN A 127 26.00 14.96 -16.01
C ASN A 127 24.86 15.37 -16.96
N PRO A 128 24.21 16.53 -16.76
CA PRO A 128 23.06 16.95 -17.57
C PRO A 128 23.47 17.60 -18.90
N ARG A 129 24.77 17.65 -19.22
CA ARG A 129 25.41 18.32 -20.36
C ARG A 129 25.02 19.79 -20.52
N ARG A 130 24.74 20.45 -19.39
CA ARG A 130 24.34 21.87 -19.28
C ARG A 130 24.66 22.39 -17.88
N SER A 131 24.66 23.71 -17.72
CA SER A 131 24.77 24.31 -16.38
C SER A 131 23.50 24.07 -15.56
N ILE A 132 23.68 23.78 -14.28
CA ILE A 132 22.61 23.70 -13.27
C ILE A 132 22.19 25.14 -12.90
N PRO A 133 20.89 25.48 -12.98
CA PRO A 133 20.43 26.80 -12.55
C PRO A 133 20.75 27.04 -11.07
N SER A 134 21.21 28.24 -10.70
CA SER A 134 21.62 28.56 -9.31
C SER A 134 20.54 28.23 -8.29
N LYS A 135 19.27 28.49 -8.61
CA LYS A 135 18.12 28.16 -7.76
C LYS A 135 18.01 26.65 -7.46
N ILE A 136 18.41 25.78 -8.39
CA ILE A 136 18.42 24.33 -8.18
C ILE A 136 19.57 23.94 -7.28
N THR A 137 20.75 24.52 -7.46
CA THR A 137 21.88 24.35 -6.54
C THR A 137 21.53 24.81 -5.13
N ASP A 138 20.80 25.91 -4.97
CA ASP A 138 20.33 26.39 -3.65
C ASP A 138 19.37 25.42 -2.96
N ILE A 139 18.61 24.63 -3.72
CA ILE A 139 17.63 23.66 -3.19
C ILE A 139 18.29 22.33 -2.89
N THR A 140 19.07 21.81 -3.83
CA THR A 140 19.59 20.43 -3.84
C THR A 140 20.99 20.34 -3.25
N GLY A 141 21.73 21.45 -3.21
CA GLY A 141 23.16 21.48 -2.88
C GLY A 141 24.07 20.98 -4.01
N ILE A 142 23.52 20.51 -5.13
CA ILE A 142 24.30 19.93 -6.24
C ILE A 142 24.81 21.05 -7.15
N THR A 143 26.12 21.08 -7.35
CA THR A 143 26.83 22.06 -8.16
C THR A 143 27.24 21.48 -9.52
N ASP A 144 27.57 22.35 -10.47
CA ASP A 144 28.14 21.94 -11.77
C ASP A 144 29.42 21.10 -11.59
N GLU A 145 30.20 21.36 -10.53
CA GLU A 145 31.43 20.64 -10.21
C GLU A 145 31.17 19.20 -9.76
N ASP A 146 30.05 18.94 -9.07
CA ASP A 146 29.67 17.59 -8.60
C ASP A 146 29.29 16.67 -9.77
N VAL A 147 28.73 17.24 -10.85
CA VAL A 147 28.19 16.49 -11.99
C VAL A 147 29.09 16.49 -13.22
N LYS A 148 30.11 17.34 -13.30
CA LYS A 148 30.90 17.51 -14.55
C LYS A 148 31.57 16.23 -15.06
N ASP A 149 32.05 15.40 -14.13
CA ASP A 149 32.76 14.15 -14.42
C ASP A 149 31.87 12.92 -14.19
N ALA A 150 30.59 13.14 -13.87
CA ALA A 150 29.61 12.08 -13.66
C ALA A 150 29.16 11.46 -15.00
N PRO A 151 28.67 10.21 -15.02
CA PRO A 151 28.10 9.62 -16.21
C PRO A 151 26.89 10.42 -16.71
N THR A 152 26.67 10.39 -18.01
CA THR A 152 25.50 10.99 -18.67
C THR A 152 24.29 10.09 -18.52
N ILE A 153 23.09 10.63 -18.73
CA ILE A 153 21.85 9.85 -18.58
C ILE A 153 21.83 8.66 -19.54
N GLU A 154 22.37 8.81 -20.75
CA GLU A 154 22.50 7.74 -21.74
C GLU A 154 23.34 6.56 -21.24
N GLU A 155 24.36 6.83 -20.42
CA GLU A 155 25.30 5.83 -19.92
C GLU A 155 24.74 5.08 -18.72
N ILE A 156 24.08 5.80 -17.80
CA ILE A 156 23.70 5.25 -16.48
C ILE A 156 22.27 4.70 -16.42
N PHE A 157 21.37 5.20 -17.28
CA PHE A 157 19.95 4.87 -17.21
C PHE A 157 19.61 3.40 -17.54
N PRO A 158 20.29 2.71 -18.49
CA PRO A 158 20.06 1.28 -18.70
C PRO A 158 20.30 0.43 -17.44
N ASP A 159 21.39 0.71 -16.72
CA ASP A 159 21.71 0.02 -15.46
C ASP A 159 20.67 0.34 -14.37
N PHE A 160 20.19 1.59 -14.34
CA PHE A 160 19.13 2.00 -13.43
C PHE A 160 17.81 1.27 -13.71
N ILE A 161 17.38 1.14 -14.97
CA ILE A 161 16.19 0.36 -15.34
C ILE A 161 16.36 -1.11 -14.97
N GLN A 162 17.56 -1.67 -15.19
CA GLN A 162 17.89 -3.03 -14.78
C GLN A 162 17.87 -3.20 -13.25
N PHE A 163 18.16 -2.15 -12.49
CA PHE A 163 18.00 -2.14 -11.04
C PHE A 163 16.50 -2.14 -10.66
N LEU A 164 15.63 -1.39 -11.30
CA LEU A 164 14.20 -1.38 -10.94
C LEU A 164 13.53 -2.76 -11.12
N LYS A 165 13.86 -3.47 -12.21
CA LYS A 165 13.20 -4.75 -12.61
C LYS A 165 11.68 -4.64 -12.54
N ASP A 166 11.01 -5.62 -11.93
CA ASP A 166 9.56 -5.70 -11.76
C ASP A 166 9.11 -5.26 -10.35
N ASP A 167 10.02 -4.72 -9.53
CA ASP A 167 9.68 -4.33 -8.15
C ASP A 167 8.65 -3.19 -8.14
N VAL A 168 7.80 -3.16 -7.12
CA VAL A 168 6.93 -2.00 -6.87
C VAL A 168 7.80 -0.78 -6.56
N LEU A 169 7.51 0.33 -7.22
CA LEU A 169 8.22 1.59 -7.02
C LEU A 169 7.50 2.43 -5.98
N ILE A 170 8.27 3.00 -5.07
CA ILE A 170 7.79 3.91 -4.04
C ILE A 170 8.52 5.23 -4.20
N ALA A 171 7.78 6.33 -4.26
CA ALA A 171 8.33 7.68 -4.30
C ALA A 171 7.47 8.63 -3.46
N HIS A 172 8.04 9.76 -3.07
CA HIS A 172 7.30 10.82 -2.39
C HIS A 172 6.90 11.89 -3.39
N ASN A 173 5.60 12.11 -3.59
CA ASN A 173 5.08 12.88 -4.73
C ASN A 173 5.44 12.20 -6.07
N ALA A 174 5.16 10.89 -6.15
CA ALA A 174 5.53 10.03 -7.28
C ALA A 174 5.24 10.58 -8.70
N PRO A 175 4.17 11.39 -8.95
CA PRO A 175 4.00 11.99 -10.28
C PRO A 175 5.22 12.78 -10.77
N PHE A 176 6.04 13.32 -9.86
CA PHE A 176 7.26 14.03 -10.19
C PHE A 176 8.35 13.09 -10.74
N ASP A 177 8.71 12.05 -10.02
CA ASP A 177 9.78 11.14 -10.44
C ASP A 177 9.35 10.31 -11.65
N MET A 178 8.09 9.86 -11.65
CA MET A 178 7.57 9.01 -12.72
C MET A 178 7.56 9.71 -14.08
N LYS A 179 7.30 11.02 -14.17
CA LYS A 179 7.41 11.74 -15.45
C LYS A 179 8.86 11.79 -15.95
N PHE A 180 9.85 11.92 -15.06
CA PHE A 180 11.26 11.91 -15.44
C PHE A 180 11.72 10.51 -15.85
N LEU A 181 11.33 9.46 -15.12
CA LEU A 181 11.56 8.07 -15.48
C LEU A 181 10.99 7.74 -16.86
N LEU A 182 9.70 8.03 -17.08
CA LEU A 182 9.02 7.70 -18.34
C LEU A 182 9.51 8.57 -19.51
N SER A 183 9.83 9.84 -19.28
CA SER A 183 10.38 10.72 -20.32
C SER A 183 11.76 10.23 -20.80
N ASN A 184 12.65 9.87 -19.88
CA ASN A 184 13.99 9.39 -20.22
C ASN A 184 13.95 8.01 -20.88
N ALA A 185 13.12 7.06 -20.38
CA ALA A 185 12.93 5.78 -21.04
C ALA A 185 12.50 5.95 -22.51
N ARG A 186 11.50 6.82 -22.75
CA ARG A 186 11.03 7.13 -24.10
C ARG A 186 12.11 7.79 -24.97
N ARG A 187 12.89 8.73 -24.44
CA ARG A 187 13.98 9.42 -25.17
C ARG A 187 15.10 8.49 -25.59
N LEU A 188 15.43 7.54 -24.72
CA LEU A 188 16.51 6.57 -24.94
C LEU A 188 16.05 5.33 -25.72
N GLY A 189 14.76 5.26 -26.10
CA GLY A 189 14.21 4.10 -26.80
C GLY A 189 14.14 2.84 -25.94
N ILE A 190 14.15 2.99 -24.62
CA ILE A 190 14.03 1.88 -23.67
C ILE A 190 12.55 1.54 -23.49
N GLU A 191 12.25 0.25 -23.33
CA GLU A 191 10.89 -0.21 -23.06
C GLU A 191 10.31 0.52 -21.84
N LYS A 192 9.04 0.90 -21.96
CA LYS A 192 8.37 1.66 -20.91
C LYS A 192 8.32 0.85 -19.60
N PRO A 193 8.85 1.38 -18.49
CA PRO A 193 8.68 0.77 -17.18
C PRO A 193 7.20 0.60 -16.83
N ASN A 194 6.80 -0.63 -16.48
CA ASN A 194 5.42 -1.01 -16.16
C ASN A 194 5.22 -1.33 -14.67
N ASN A 195 6.18 -0.97 -13.83
CA ASN A 195 6.13 -1.18 -12.39
C ASN A 195 4.87 -0.54 -11.76
N PRO A 196 4.20 -1.22 -10.82
CA PRO A 196 3.20 -0.58 -9.97
C PRO A 196 3.87 0.48 -9.08
N VAL A 197 3.18 1.60 -8.86
CA VAL A 197 3.73 2.75 -8.13
C VAL A 197 2.90 3.10 -6.90
N ILE A 198 3.58 3.35 -5.78
CA ILE A 198 3.03 3.88 -4.54
C ILE A 198 3.53 5.31 -4.32
N ASP A 199 2.61 6.23 -4.05
CA ASP A 199 2.92 7.60 -3.69
C ASP A 199 2.78 7.82 -2.18
N THR A 200 3.91 8.00 -1.50
CA THR A 200 3.92 8.22 -0.04
C THR A 200 3.35 9.56 0.37
N LEU A 201 3.29 10.57 -0.51
CA LEU A 201 2.62 11.84 -0.19
C LEU A 201 1.11 11.63 0.01
N THR A 202 0.50 10.86 -0.88
CA THR A 202 -0.93 10.50 -0.78
C THR A 202 -1.18 9.63 0.46
N LEU A 203 -0.29 8.70 0.78
CA LEU A 203 -0.40 7.88 2.00
C LEU A 203 -0.24 8.72 3.27
N ALA A 204 0.76 9.60 3.33
CA ALA A 204 1.02 10.46 4.49
C ALA A 204 -0.16 11.38 4.78
N ARG A 205 -0.79 11.96 3.76
CA ARG A 205 -2.03 12.76 3.93
C ARG A 205 -3.17 11.96 4.58
N LYS A 206 -3.26 10.66 4.28
CA LYS A 206 -4.33 9.78 4.78
C LYS A 206 -4.04 9.25 6.18
N TYR A 207 -2.79 8.91 6.47
CA TYR A 207 -2.41 8.17 7.67
C TYR A 207 -1.57 8.97 8.66
N ILE A 208 -1.06 10.15 8.30
CA ILE A 208 -0.28 11.06 9.16
C ILE A 208 -0.90 12.48 9.09
N PRO A 209 -2.17 12.67 9.49
CA PRO A 209 -2.84 13.98 9.41
C PRO A 209 -2.26 15.04 10.39
N GLU A 210 -1.37 14.66 11.30
CA GLU A 210 -0.88 15.52 12.38
C GLU A 210 0.20 16.52 11.94
N THR A 211 0.81 16.33 10.77
CA THR A 211 1.86 17.23 10.29
C THR A 211 1.26 18.49 9.63
N PRO A 212 1.90 19.67 9.79
CA PRO A 212 1.39 20.93 9.23
C PRO A 212 1.38 20.93 7.70
N ASN A 213 2.29 20.16 7.11
CA ASN A 213 2.32 19.81 5.70
C ASN A 213 2.89 18.39 5.58
N HIS A 214 2.87 17.83 4.38
CA HIS A 214 3.36 16.48 4.11
C HIS A 214 4.60 16.50 3.23
N GLN A 215 5.39 17.56 3.27
CA GLN A 215 6.70 17.58 2.61
C GLN A 215 7.64 16.61 3.31
N LEU A 216 8.56 16.01 2.54
CA LEU A 216 9.46 14.97 3.04
C LEU A 216 10.30 15.47 4.24
N GLU A 217 10.81 16.70 4.20
CA GLU A 217 11.54 17.33 5.31
C GLU A 217 10.69 17.46 6.59
N THR A 218 9.42 17.85 6.46
CA THR A 218 8.51 17.94 7.62
C THR A 218 8.22 16.55 8.18
N LEU A 219 8.06 15.54 7.32
CA LEU A 219 7.84 14.16 7.74
C LEU A 219 9.09 13.55 8.39
N LYS A 220 10.30 13.88 7.89
CA LYS A 220 11.59 13.50 8.48
C LYS A 220 11.71 13.99 9.91
N GLN A 221 11.42 15.27 10.14
CA GLN A 221 11.42 15.89 11.47
C GLN A 221 10.36 15.26 12.39
N TRP A 222 9.15 15.03 11.87
CA TRP A 222 8.06 14.41 12.63
C TRP A 222 8.38 12.96 13.04
N LEU A 223 9.02 12.19 12.16
CA LEU A 223 9.51 10.83 12.42
C LEU A 223 10.75 10.79 13.33
N GLN A 224 11.34 11.94 13.66
CA GLN A 224 12.56 12.07 14.47
C GLN A 224 13.73 11.27 13.88
N LEU A 225 13.85 11.26 12.54
CA LEU A 225 14.93 10.55 11.86
C LEU A 225 16.20 11.39 11.91
N GLU A 226 17.21 10.90 12.63
CA GLU A 226 18.57 11.44 12.63
C GLU A 226 19.35 10.92 11.40
N VAL A 227 18.91 11.31 10.21
CA VAL A 227 19.67 11.11 8.96
C VAL A 227 20.26 12.45 8.53
N SER A 228 21.48 12.40 7.97
CA SER A 228 22.18 13.61 7.51
C SER A 228 21.30 14.38 6.50
N SER A 229 21.48 15.69 6.37
CA SER A 229 20.72 16.46 5.38
C SER A 229 21.43 16.43 4.03
N HIS A 230 20.68 16.20 2.93
CA HIS A 230 21.07 16.39 1.52
C HIS A 230 21.86 15.27 0.81
N HIS A 231 21.64 13.99 1.15
CA HIS A 231 22.01 12.89 0.25
C HIS A 231 20.76 12.19 -0.27
N ALA A 232 20.66 11.93 -1.58
CA ALA A 232 19.51 11.21 -2.17
C ALA A 232 19.20 9.86 -1.48
N LEU A 233 20.19 9.28 -0.78
CA LEU A 233 20.00 8.12 0.09
C LEU A 233 19.12 8.42 1.31
N ASP A 234 19.29 9.59 1.93
CA ASP A 234 18.54 10.01 3.12
C ASP A 234 17.07 10.29 2.78
N ASP A 235 16.80 10.85 1.61
CA ASP A 235 15.43 11.07 1.12
C ASP A 235 14.75 9.74 0.76
N CYS A 236 15.47 8.80 0.14
CA CYS A 236 14.98 7.44 -0.06
C CYS A 236 14.68 6.73 1.27
N LEU A 237 15.56 6.81 2.28
CA LEU A 237 15.33 6.23 3.60
C LEU A 237 14.16 6.88 4.32
N THR A 238 14.02 8.20 4.23
CA THR A 238 12.89 8.94 4.80
C THR A 238 11.59 8.51 4.11
N CYS A 239 11.56 8.43 2.78
CA CYS A 239 10.41 7.97 2.03
C CYS A 239 10.01 6.53 2.42
N ALA A 240 10.99 5.63 2.59
CA ALA A 240 10.77 4.27 3.10
C ALA A 240 10.14 4.28 4.51
N ALA A 241 10.66 5.12 5.41
CA ALA A 241 10.15 5.23 6.78
C ALA A 241 8.72 5.79 6.82
N VAL A 242 8.40 6.78 5.97
CA VAL A 242 7.03 7.29 5.79
C VAL A 242 6.12 6.17 5.28
N TYR A 243 6.55 5.41 4.29
CA TYR A 243 5.80 4.27 3.75
C TYR A 243 5.47 3.25 4.85
N ARG A 244 6.48 2.79 5.59
CA ARG A 244 6.31 1.84 6.71
C ARG A 244 5.40 2.37 7.80
N THR A 245 5.51 3.66 8.13
CA THR A 245 4.65 4.28 9.14
C THR A 245 3.19 4.30 8.67
N CYS A 246 2.95 4.64 7.40
CA CYS A 246 1.62 4.60 6.81
C CYS A 246 1.05 3.18 6.77
N GLN A 247 1.88 2.18 6.46
CA GLN A 247 1.48 0.77 6.47
C GLN A 247 1.08 0.31 7.88
N LYS A 248 1.92 0.57 8.90
CA LYS A 248 1.60 0.26 10.31
C LYS A 248 0.30 0.94 10.75
N ARG A 249 0.14 2.24 10.48
CA ARG A 249 -1.09 2.96 10.83
C ARG A 249 -2.31 2.46 10.06
N ARG A 250 -2.14 2.01 8.82
CA ARG A 250 -3.20 1.33 8.07
C ARG A 250 -3.57 0.03 8.78
N GLU A 251 -2.60 -0.82 9.11
CA GLU A 251 -2.82 -2.08 9.83
C GLU A 251 -3.51 -1.85 11.16
N GLU A 252 -3.05 -0.91 11.99
CA GLU A 252 -3.70 -0.54 13.26
C GLU A 252 -5.13 -0.05 13.05
N LYS A 253 -5.34 0.82 12.04
CA LYS A 253 -6.66 1.36 11.70
C LYS A 253 -7.61 0.30 11.15
N PHE A 254 -7.13 -0.82 10.64
CA PHE A 254 -7.97 -1.90 10.12
C PHE A 254 -7.83 -3.21 10.91
N ARG A 255 -7.09 -3.20 12.03
CA ARG A 255 -6.94 -4.35 12.91
C ARG A 255 -8.30 -4.71 13.47
N LEU A 256 -8.69 -5.97 13.26
CA LEU A 256 -9.89 -6.51 13.87
C LEU A 256 -9.73 -6.53 15.40
N SER A 257 -10.76 -6.07 16.10
CA SER A 257 -10.95 -6.33 17.53
C SER A 257 -11.16 -7.82 17.78
N ASP A 258 -11.03 -8.26 19.04
CA ASP A 258 -11.23 -9.67 19.38
C ASP A 258 -12.67 -10.14 19.10
N ASP A 259 -13.67 -9.27 19.32
CA ASP A 259 -15.06 -9.53 18.93
C ASP A 259 -15.21 -9.69 17.41
N GLU A 260 -14.53 -8.86 16.61
CA GLU A 260 -14.57 -8.94 15.14
C GLU A 260 -13.87 -10.19 14.61
N LYS A 261 -12.71 -10.55 15.17
CA LYS A 261 -12.02 -11.81 14.84
C LYS A 261 -12.91 -12.99 15.17
N ARG A 262 -13.48 -13.02 16.37
CA ARG A 262 -14.38 -14.09 16.80
C ARG A 262 -15.62 -14.19 15.91
N ALA A 263 -16.21 -13.07 15.52
CA ALA A 263 -17.33 -13.06 14.58
C ALA A 263 -16.94 -13.63 13.21
N TYR A 264 -15.77 -13.25 12.69
CA TYR A 264 -15.24 -13.81 11.44
C TYR A 264 -15.03 -15.33 11.54
N ASP A 265 -14.39 -15.81 12.61
CA ASP A 265 -14.15 -17.23 12.86
C ASP A 265 -15.46 -18.03 12.99
N ILE A 266 -16.46 -17.46 13.66
CA ILE A 266 -17.80 -18.07 13.76
C ILE A 266 -18.45 -18.18 12.39
N VAL A 267 -18.36 -17.16 11.54
CA VAL A 267 -18.91 -17.23 10.18
C VAL A 267 -18.18 -18.29 9.34
N LEU A 268 -16.84 -18.34 9.40
CA LEU A 268 -16.07 -19.39 8.72
C LEU A 268 -16.46 -20.79 9.20
N ARG A 269 -16.64 -20.95 10.51
CA ARG A 269 -17.10 -22.20 11.11
C ARG A 269 -18.50 -22.58 10.63
N ILE A 270 -19.45 -21.64 10.64
CA ILE A 270 -20.82 -21.86 10.13
C ILE A 270 -20.77 -22.37 8.69
N LEU A 271 -19.98 -21.74 7.83
CA LEU A 271 -19.83 -22.13 6.42
C LEU A 271 -19.21 -23.53 6.29
N SER A 272 -18.15 -23.80 7.05
CA SER A 272 -17.46 -25.10 7.06
C SER A 272 -18.37 -26.23 7.54
N ASP A 273 -19.10 -26.01 8.63
CA ASP A 273 -20.08 -26.96 9.20
C ASP A 273 -21.21 -27.27 8.20
N HIS A 274 -21.45 -26.40 7.22
CA HIS A 274 -22.40 -26.58 6.11
C HIS A 274 -21.74 -26.97 4.78
N ASN A 275 -20.51 -27.49 4.81
CA ASN A 275 -19.75 -27.96 3.65
C ASN A 275 -19.59 -26.89 2.54
N ARG A 276 -19.37 -25.63 2.93
CA ARG A 276 -19.05 -24.54 2.00
C ARG A 276 -17.55 -24.29 1.96
N ASP A 277 -17.03 -24.08 0.75
CA ASP A 277 -15.63 -23.68 0.57
C ASP A 277 -15.43 -22.23 1.03
N THR A 278 -14.58 -22.05 2.03
CA THR A 278 -14.26 -20.73 2.59
C THR A 278 -13.04 -20.09 1.93
N SER A 279 -12.43 -20.71 0.93
CA SER A 279 -11.23 -20.20 0.22
C SER A 279 -11.45 -18.82 -0.40
N LEU A 280 -12.69 -18.51 -0.79
CA LEU A 280 -13.10 -17.23 -1.38
C LEU A 280 -13.59 -16.20 -0.34
N VAL A 281 -13.69 -16.58 0.93
CA VAL A 281 -14.21 -15.69 1.98
C VAL A 281 -13.13 -14.69 2.37
N ARG A 282 -13.49 -13.41 2.37
CA ARG A 282 -12.66 -12.30 2.81
C ARG A 282 -13.42 -11.45 3.82
N TYR A 283 -12.70 -10.59 4.54
CA TYR A 283 -13.32 -9.54 5.34
C TYR A 283 -12.81 -8.17 4.91
N SER A 284 -13.62 -7.16 5.18
CA SER A 284 -13.19 -5.76 5.14
C SER A 284 -13.80 -5.04 6.35
N ARG A 285 -13.17 -3.94 6.75
CA ARG A 285 -13.63 -3.15 7.90
C ARG A 285 -13.92 -1.73 7.47
N THR A 286 -15.12 -1.26 7.76
CA THR A 286 -15.46 0.17 7.72
C THR A 286 -15.23 0.78 9.10
N SER A 287 -15.50 2.07 9.28
CA SER A 287 -15.47 2.67 10.62
C SER A 287 -16.50 2.08 11.59
N THR A 288 -17.53 1.37 11.08
CA THR A 288 -18.69 0.91 11.86
C THR A 288 -18.94 -0.59 11.78
N TYR A 289 -18.61 -1.21 10.65
CA TYR A 289 -19.00 -2.60 10.34
C TYR A 289 -17.78 -3.45 9.99
N LEU A 290 -17.82 -4.69 10.46
CA LEU A 290 -17.13 -5.82 9.85
C LEU A 290 -17.98 -6.34 8.70
N ASP A 291 -17.43 -6.34 7.49
CA ASP A 291 -18.07 -6.88 6.30
C ASP A 291 -17.38 -8.19 5.91
N ILE A 292 -18.09 -9.31 5.98
CA ILE A 292 -17.62 -10.62 5.52
C ILE A 292 -18.22 -10.90 4.14
N GLN A 293 -17.37 -11.25 3.20
CA GLN A 293 -17.67 -11.16 1.78
C GLN A 293 -17.17 -12.38 1.01
N ALA A 294 -17.90 -12.71 -0.05
CA ALA A 294 -17.48 -13.61 -1.13
C ALA A 294 -17.89 -12.92 -2.42
N PHE A 295 -16.99 -12.12 -2.98
CA PHE A 295 -17.23 -11.10 -4.03
C PHE A 295 -18.12 -9.92 -3.60
N TYR A 296 -19.23 -10.19 -2.90
CA TYR A 296 -20.06 -9.18 -2.23
C TYR A 296 -20.23 -9.52 -0.73
N SER A 297 -20.50 -8.50 0.08
CA SER A 297 -20.81 -8.69 1.51
C SER A 297 -22.09 -9.51 1.69
N PHE A 298 -21.95 -10.63 2.39
CA PHE A 298 -23.04 -11.52 2.77
C PHE A 298 -23.31 -11.50 4.29
N ALA A 299 -22.36 -11.01 5.10
CA ALA A 299 -22.58 -10.75 6.51
C ALA A 299 -21.95 -9.40 6.91
N ARG A 300 -22.80 -8.39 7.10
CA ARG A 300 -22.40 -7.05 7.57
C ARG A 300 -22.75 -6.91 9.05
N ILE A 301 -21.73 -6.89 9.90
CA ILE A 301 -21.89 -7.03 11.35
C ILE A 301 -21.38 -5.75 12.03
N LYS A 302 -22.21 -5.15 12.88
CA LYS A 302 -21.80 -4.09 13.80
C LYS A 302 -21.56 -4.68 15.18
N LEU A 303 -20.32 -4.58 15.66
CA LEU A 303 -19.89 -5.12 16.96
C LEU A 303 -19.54 -4.04 17.99
N THR A 304 -19.72 -2.77 17.64
CA THR A 304 -19.37 -1.61 18.46
C THR A 304 -20.57 -0.73 18.79
N GLY A 305 -20.45 0.07 19.86
CA GLY A 305 -21.48 1.01 20.31
C GLY A 305 -22.62 0.36 21.10
N LYS A 306 -23.71 1.12 21.30
CA LYS A 306 -24.83 0.72 22.18
C LYS A 306 -25.63 -0.48 21.68
N LYS A 307 -25.74 -0.64 20.36
CA LYS A 307 -26.48 -1.73 19.71
C LYS A 307 -25.55 -2.45 18.74
N LYS A 308 -25.35 -3.74 18.97
CA LYS A 308 -24.65 -4.66 18.06
C LYS A 308 -25.69 -5.44 17.25
N TYR A 309 -25.43 -5.67 15.98
CA TYR A 309 -26.38 -6.35 15.09
C TYR A 309 -25.72 -6.87 13.81
N LEU A 310 -26.33 -7.90 13.22
CA LEU A 310 -26.14 -8.26 11.82
C LEU A 310 -27.14 -7.46 10.96
N LEU A 311 -26.65 -6.71 9.97
CA LEU A 311 -27.49 -5.95 9.04
C LEU A 311 -27.85 -6.82 7.83
N SER A 312 -29.14 -7.09 7.65
CA SER A 312 -29.67 -7.89 6.56
C SER A 312 -30.42 -7.06 5.53
N LYS A 313 -30.37 -7.48 4.27
CA LYS A 313 -31.19 -6.92 3.16
C LYS A 313 -32.61 -7.51 3.11
N ARG A 314 -32.90 -8.52 3.93
CA ARG A 314 -34.19 -9.21 4.00
C ARG A 314 -35.14 -8.46 4.92
N LEU A 315 -36.43 -8.67 4.70
CA LEU A 315 -37.48 -8.23 5.61
C LEU A 315 -37.47 -9.07 6.89
N GLU A 316 -37.99 -8.51 7.98
CA GLU A 316 -38.09 -9.17 9.29
C GLU A 316 -38.79 -10.53 9.20
N GLN A 317 -39.89 -10.63 8.45
CA GLN A 317 -40.64 -11.87 8.28
C GLN A 317 -39.80 -12.99 7.65
N GLU A 318 -39.02 -12.67 6.61
CA GLU A 318 -38.12 -13.64 5.97
C GLU A 318 -37.00 -14.11 6.92
N ILE A 319 -36.57 -13.23 7.82
CA ILE A 319 -35.54 -13.53 8.81
C ILE A 319 -36.10 -14.46 9.89
N ILE A 320 -37.30 -14.18 10.42
CA ILE A 320 -37.94 -14.99 11.46
C ILE A 320 -38.24 -16.40 10.94
N GLU A 321 -38.61 -16.54 9.67
CA GLU A 321 -38.80 -17.85 9.02
C GLU A 321 -37.52 -18.68 8.94
N LEU A 322 -36.37 -18.03 8.72
CA LEU A 322 -35.07 -18.70 8.65
C LEU A 322 -34.44 -18.95 10.02
N CYS A 323 -34.63 -18.01 10.93
CA CYS A 323 -33.99 -17.97 12.24
C CYS A 323 -35.03 -17.59 13.31
N PRO A 324 -35.85 -18.55 13.78
CA PRO A 324 -36.88 -18.27 14.77
C PRO A 324 -36.29 -17.76 16.10
N GLY A 325 -36.97 -16.80 16.73
CA GLY A 325 -36.61 -16.30 18.08
C GLY A 325 -35.54 -15.20 18.10
N VAL A 326 -35.10 -14.71 16.94
CA VAL A 326 -34.21 -13.55 16.86
C VAL A 326 -34.97 -12.26 17.14
N VAL A 327 -34.26 -11.25 17.63
CA VAL A 327 -34.82 -9.91 17.85
C VAL A 327 -34.42 -9.00 16.69
N CYS A 328 -35.42 -8.45 15.99
CA CYS A 328 -35.24 -7.60 14.83
C CYS A 328 -35.63 -6.15 15.13
N GLU A 329 -35.01 -5.21 14.43
CA GLU A 329 -35.43 -3.81 14.33
C GLU A 329 -35.26 -3.31 12.89
N PRO A 330 -36.04 -2.31 12.45
CA PRO A 330 -35.81 -1.67 11.15
C PRO A 330 -34.40 -1.06 11.06
N ALA A 331 -33.76 -1.20 9.91
CA ALA A 331 -32.54 -0.46 9.60
C ALA A 331 -32.81 1.05 9.54
N SER A 332 -31.81 1.85 9.87
CA SER A 332 -31.88 3.31 9.71
C SER A 332 -31.80 3.71 8.24
N LYS A 333 -32.28 4.92 7.93
CA LYS A 333 -32.28 5.48 6.56
C LYS A 333 -30.89 5.56 5.91
N ASN A 334 -29.82 5.57 6.69
CA ASN A 334 -28.44 5.69 6.21
C ASN A 334 -27.75 4.33 6.03
N GLU A 335 -28.46 3.22 6.27
CA GLU A 335 -27.94 1.87 6.07
C GLU A 335 -28.44 1.27 4.76
N SER A 336 -27.58 0.49 4.10
CA SER A 336 -27.91 -0.21 2.85
C SER A 336 -28.64 -1.54 3.06
N GLY A 337 -29.37 -1.69 4.18
CA GLY A 337 -30.10 -2.90 4.58
C GLY A 337 -31.52 -2.57 5.02
N GLN A 338 -32.33 -3.59 5.26
CA GLN A 338 -33.75 -3.43 5.64
C GLN A 338 -33.98 -3.73 7.13
N THR A 339 -33.30 -4.74 7.67
CA THR A 339 -33.52 -5.21 9.03
C THR A 339 -32.19 -5.41 9.77
N ARG A 340 -32.15 -4.98 11.02
CA ARG A 340 -31.07 -5.22 11.97
C ARG A 340 -31.45 -6.39 12.86
N ILE A 341 -30.65 -7.45 12.85
CA ILE A 341 -30.82 -8.60 13.73
C ILE A 341 -29.93 -8.36 14.94
N LEU A 342 -30.52 -8.07 16.10
CA LEU A 342 -29.78 -7.67 17.29
C LEU A 342 -28.98 -8.84 17.85
N ILE A 343 -27.70 -8.56 18.14
CA ILE A 343 -26.79 -9.48 18.82
C ILE A 343 -26.21 -8.80 20.06
N ARG A 344 -25.79 -9.59 21.04
CA ARG A 344 -25.10 -9.12 22.26
C ARG A 344 -23.61 -9.45 22.18
N THR A 345 -23.30 -10.63 21.68
CA THR A 345 -21.95 -11.17 21.53
C THR A 345 -21.77 -11.78 20.13
N PRO A 346 -20.53 -12.00 19.67
CA PRO A 346 -20.29 -12.71 18.42
C PRO A 346 -20.96 -14.10 18.36
N ASP A 347 -21.12 -14.80 19.49
CA ASP A 347 -21.72 -16.14 19.54
C ASP A 347 -23.20 -16.14 19.11
N ASP A 348 -23.89 -15.01 19.20
CA ASP A 348 -25.27 -14.87 18.75
C ASP A 348 -25.39 -14.96 17.21
N LEU A 349 -24.28 -15.04 16.47
CA LEU A 349 -24.27 -15.37 15.05
C LEU A 349 -24.53 -16.87 14.76
N LEU A 350 -24.22 -17.77 15.71
CA LEU A 350 -24.44 -19.21 15.56
C LEU A 350 -25.90 -19.59 15.21
N PRO A 351 -26.93 -19.09 15.93
CA PRO A 351 -28.32 -19.35 15.56
C PRO A 351 -28.74 -18.70 14.23
N LEU A 352 -27.93 -17.78 13.67
CA LEU A 352 -28.17 -17.17 12.36
C LEU A 352 -27.57 -17.98 11.20
N SER A 353 -27.07 -19.19 11.45
CA SER A 353 -26.46 -20.03 10.42
C SER A 353 -27.30 -20.25 9.17
N PRO A 354 -28.63 -20.50 9.22
CA PRO A 354 -29.42 -20.69 7.99
C PRO A 354 -29.46 -19.43 7.12
N LEU A 355 -29.51 -18.24 7.74
CA LEU A 355 -29.47 -16.97 7.05
C LEU A 355 -28.09 -16.72 6.41
N ILE A 356 -27.01 -16.90 7.18
CA ILE A 356 -25.63 -16.64 6.74
C ILE A 356 -25.27 -17.54 5.55
N VAL A 357 -25.58 -18.84 5.62
CA VAL A 357 -25.33 -19.79 4.53
C VAL A 357 -26.13 -19.39 3.27
N LYS A 358 -27.41 -19.01 3.44
CA LYS A 358 -28.26 -18.59 2.32
C LYS A 358 -27.76 -17.32 1.64
N ASP A 359 -27.26 -16.37 2.40
CA ASP A 359 -26.71 -15.11 1.85
C ASP A 359 -25.32 -15.33 1.23
N PHE A 360 -24.50 -16.23 1.78
CA PHE A 360 -23.24 -16.67 1.17
C PHE A 360 -23.47 -17.36 -0.19
N ASP A 361 -24.40 -18.31 -0.28
CA ASP A 361 -24.74 -18.99 -1.54
C ASP A 361 -25.20 -18.01 -2.62
N LYS A 362 -25.95 -16.98 -2.22
CA LYS A 362 -26.36 -15.90 -3.12
C LYS A 362 -25.16 -15.07 -3.61
N ALA A 363 -24.18 -14.84 -2.76
CA ALA A 363 -22.96 -14.11 -3.12
C ALA A 363 -22.12 -14.92 -4.11
N LEU A 364 -21.95 -16.23 -3.89
CA LEU A 364 -21.28 -17.12 -4.84
C LEU A 364 -21.98 -17.19 -6.19
N LYS A 365 -23.31 -17.33 -6.20
CA LYS A 365 -24.07 -17.31 -7.46
C LYS A 365 -23.86 -16.00 -8.23
N SER A 366 -23.77 -14.88 -7.52
CA SER A 366 -23.52 -13.57 -8.14
C SER A 366 -22.11 -13.48 -8.74
N LEU A 367 -21.12 -14.12 -8.11
CA LEU A 367 -19.76 -14.25 -8.64
C LEU A 367 -19.74 -15.12 -9.91
N GLU A 368 -20.47 -16.24 -9.93
CA GLU A 368 -20.61 -17.11 -11.12
C GLU A 368 -21.29 -16.37 -12.29
N ASP A 369 -22.36 -15.64 -12.01
CA ASP A 369 -23.04 -14.81 -13.01
C ASP A 369 -22.07 -13.73 -13.55
N TYR A 370 -21.29 -13.10 -12.68
CA TYR A 370 -20.28 -12.11 -13.09
C TYR A 370 -19.23 -12.71 -14.03
N ARG A 371 -18.68 -13.89 -13.70
CA ARG A 371 -17.77 -14.65 -14.58
C ARG A 371 -18.36 -14.89 -15.96
N LYS A 372 -19.63 -15.24 -16.01
CA LYS A 372 -20.32 -15.62 -17.25
C LYS A 372 -20.63 -14.43 -18.17
N TYR A 373 -20.95 -13.28 -17.60
CA TYR A 373 -21.52 -12.15 -18.36
C TYR A 373 -20.60 -10.94 -18.53
N VAL A 374 -19.45 -10.87 -17.85
CA VAL A 374 -18.57 -9.70 -17.88
C VAL A 374 -17.21 -10.03 -18.52
N GLY A 375 -16.89 -9.37 -19.65
CA GLY A 375 -15.57 -9.47 -20.28
C GLY A 375 -14.48 -8.90 -19.36
N LYS A 376 -13.44 -9.70 -19.07
CA LYS A 376 -12.37 -9.49 -18.05
C LYS A 376 -12.75 -9.85 -16.61
N ALA A 377 -13.79 -10.65 -16.38
CA ALA A 377 -14.14 -11.11 -15.03
C ALA A 377 -12.97 -11.80 -14.30
N GLU A 378 -12.18 -12.62 -15.00
CA GLU A 378 -11.06 -13.34 -14.35
C GLU A 378 -10.01 -12.41 -13.77
N LYS A 379 -9.65 -11.30 -14.46
CA LYS A 379 -8.72 -10.32 -13.89
C LYS A 379 -9.27 -9.67 -12.62
N VAL A 380 -10.56 -9.32 -12.60
CA VAL A 380 -11.22 -8.73 -11.41
C VAL A 380 -11.26 -9.73 -10.26
N ILE A 381 -11.39 -11.02 -10.57
CA ILE A 381 -11.43 -12.09 -9.57
C ILE A 381 -10.03 -12.42 -9.07
N GLU A 382 -9.02 -12.46 -9.93
CA GLU A 382 -7.60 -12.55 -9.54
C GLU A 382 -7.21 -11.37 -8.65
N ASP A 383 -7.59 -10.15 -9.05
CA ASP A 383 -7.41 -8.94 -8.25
C ASP A 383 -8.16 -9.03 -6.91
N TYR A 384 -9.28 -9.77 -6.81
CA TYR A 384 -10.02 -10.01 -5.56
C TYR A 384 -9.40 -11.12 -4.69
N LEU A 385 -8.84 -12.16 -5.30
CA LEU A 385 -8.26 -13.30 -4.61
C LEU A 385 -6.84 -13.05 -4.11
N SER A 386 -6.14 -12.09 -4.73
CA SER A 386 -4.85 -11.56 -4.28
C SER A 386 -4.96 -10.55 -3.13
N LEU A 387 -6.19 -10.22 -2.73
CA LEU A 387 -6.53 -9.54 -1.48
C LEU A 387 -6.61 -10.56 -0.34
#